data_AF-A0A842I5M9-F1
#
_entry.id   AF-A0A842I5M9-F1
#
_cell.length_a   1.000
_cell.length_b   1.000
_cell.length_c   1.000
_cell.angle_alpha   90.00
_cell.angle_beta   90.00
_cell.angle_gamma   90.00
#
_symmetry.space_group_name_H-M   'P 1'
#
loop_
_entity.id
_entity.type
_entity.pdbx_description
1 polymer ?
#
loop_
_entity_poly.entity_id
_entity_poly.type
_entity_poly.pdbx_seq_one_letter_code
_entity_poly.pdbx_strand_id
1 'polypeptide(L)'
;MHASLSQQEAALLDTLAALLPGDTRMEKDALRVLVGSKGFEMGRNYLNLRSYGVVEEQETAPGFFRRLIGAQPKHYVALTQTGRDRAKPSENVPTVEGSAAAPDPEPRLTSPAQSTLDGKAEAAKRTKAPAKAGNRQRPPARPRLDDFTETLGGAPRQEVAPLRDPIRLEGLAEMLGLTDFQLTPAGQMLAERRWAEGRRDSEVALEILLVAVAHAVRLDDVGMARLDRDVVKLFFAEVEKDFAHLVSAGELSGTYLAQSVGSALAMLGPDKAAQAQLSAILEDPLLGAAPPATCPDEFFLPEDLS
;
A
#
# COMPACT_ATOMS: atom_id res chain seq x y z
N MET A 1 31.23 -16.55 -24.63
CA MET A 1 30.05 -17.05 -25.37
C MET A 1 28.83 -16.47 -24.69
N HIS A 2 28.08 -15.62 -25.40
CA HIS A 2 26.87 -15.01 -24.86
C HIS A 2 25.69 -15.96 -25.13
N ALA A 3 25.00 -16.40 -24.06
CA ALA A 3 23.78 -17.18 -24.22
C ALA A 3 22.72 -16.36 -24.97
N SER A 4 22.07 -17.00 -25.94
CA SER A 4 20.92 -16.45 -26.66
C SER A 4 19.72 -16.37 -25.72
N LEU A 5 19.08 -15.20 -25.65
CA LEU A 5 17.86 -15.00 -24.86
C LEU A 5 16.70 -15.78 -25.51
N SER A 6 15.84 -16.39 -24.70
CA SER A 6 14.57 -16.91 -25.19
C SER A 6 13.65 -15.75 -25.62
N GLN A 7 12.62 -16.04 -26.41
CA GLN A 7 11.66 -15.02 -26.84
C GLN A 7 10.97 -14.32 -25.65
N GLN A 8 10.66 -15.06 -24.59
CA GLN A 8 10.06 -14.50 -23.38
C GLN A 8 11.05 -13.64 -22.58
N GLU A 9 12.32 -14.05 -22.54
CA GLU A 9 13.39 -13.27 -21.90
C GLU A 9 13.67 -11.97 -22.66
N ALA A 10 13.65 -12.00 -23.99
CA ALA A 10 13.79 -10.82 -24.83
C ALA A 10 12.62 -9.84 -24.62
N ALA A 11 11.37 -10.33 -24.64
CA ALA A 11 10.19 -9.49 -24.41
C ALA A 11 10.16 -8.88 -23.00
N LEU A 12 10.59 -9.63 -21.99
CA LEU A 12 10.75 -9.11 -20.63
C LEU A 12 11.86 -8.04 -20.58
N LEU A 13 13.00 -8.28 -21.25
CA LEU A 13 14.10 -7.31 -21.30
C LEU A 13 13.67 -6.00 -21.98
N ASP A 14 12.92 -6.07 -23.08
CA ASP A 14 12.37 -4.88 -23.76
C ASP A 14 11.40 -4.12 -22.85
N THR A 15 10.56 -4.85 -22.10
CA THR A 15 9.65 -4.26 -21.11
C THR A 15 10.42 -3.56 -19.99
N LEU A 16 11.48 -4.18 -19.49
CA LEU A 16 12.36 -3.60 -18.48
C LEU A 16 13.08 -2.36 -19.00
N ALA A 17 13.53 -2.36 -20.26
CA ALA A 17 14.18 -1.21 -20.88
C ALA A 17 13.23 -0.02 -21.07
N ALA A 18 11.96 -0.28 -21.38
CA ALA A 18 10.94 0.75 -21.42
C ALA A 18 10.64 1.34 -20.04
N LEU A 19 10.71 0.54 -18.96
CA LEU A 19 10.42 0.98 -17.59
C LEU A 19 11.63 1.60 -16.87
N LEU A 20 12.86 1.29 -17.30
CA LEU A 20 14.11 1.75 -16.69
C LEU A 20 14.97 2.54 -17.69
N PRO A 21 14.54 3.72 -18.14
CA PRO A 21 15.31 4.52 -19.09
C PRO A 21 16.60 5.05 -18.45
N GLY A 22 17.71 4.94 -19.19
CA GLY A 22 19.01 5.48 -18.76
C GLY A 22 19.62 4.73 -17.57
N ASP A 23 20.07 5.47 -16.56
CA ASP A 23 20.65 4.94 -15.31
C ASP A 23 19.62 4.86 -14.17
N THR A 24 18.33 4.84 -14.50
CA THR A 24 17.26 4.77 -13.52
C THR A 24 17.25 3.41 -12.83
N ARG A 25 17.13 3.44 -11.50
CA ARG A 25 16.92 2.24 -10.68
C ARG A 25 15.52 2.27 -10.08
N MET A 26 14.85 1.14 -10.05
CA MET A 26 13.49 1.03 -9.48
C MET A 26 13.45 -0.04 -8.40
N GLU A 27 12.62 0.17 -7.39
CA GLU A 27 12.37 -0.85 -6.37
C GLU A 27 11.77 -2.09 -7.02
N LYS A 28 12.32 -3.27 -6.71
CA LYS A 28 11.98 -4.54 -7.35
C LYS A 28 10.48 -4.85 -7.29
N ASP A 29 9.83 -4.53 -6.16
CA ASP A 29 8.40 -4.79 -5.98
C ASP A 29 7.54 -3.90 -6.87
N ALA A 30 7.88 -2.60 -6.98
CA ALA A 30 7.22 -1.69 -7.90
C ALA A 30 7.41 -2.14 -9.36
N LEU A 31 8.63 -2.54 -9.72
CA LEU A 31 8.95 -3.07 -11.03
C LEU A 31 8.16 -4.35 -11.35
N ARG A 32 7.99 -5.25 -10.37
CA ARG A 32 7.19 -6.47 -10.51
C ARG A 32 5.73 -6.16 -10.82
N VAL A 33 5.14 -5.17 -10.14
CA VAL A 33 3.75 -4.74 -10.38
C VAL A 33 3.61 -4.17 -11.80
N LEU A 34 4.53 -3.30 -12.22
CA LEU A 34 4.50 -2.68 -13.55
C LEU A 34 4.75 -3.66 -14.71
N VAL A 35 5.62 -4.65 -14.49
CA VAL A 35 5.83 -5.74 -15.46
C VAL A 35 4.59 -6.64 -15.51
N GLY A 36 3.98 -6.91 -14.35
CA GLY A 36 2.74 -7.68 -14.24
C GLY A 36 1.54 -7.03 -14.95
N SER A 37 1.38 -5.70 -14.84
CA SER A 37 0.32 -4.98 -15.54
C SER A 37 0.47 -5.02 -17.07
N LYS A 38 1.67 -5.32 -17.59
CA LYS A 38 1.95 -5.55 -19.01
C LYS A 38 1.82 -7.02 -19.42
N GLY A 39 1.32 -7.90 -18.54
CA GLY A 39 1.09 -9.31 -18.81
C GLY A 39 2.34 -10.20 -18.72
N PHE A 40 3.43 -9.70 -18.13
CA PHE A 40 4.67 -10.47 -17.96
C PHE A 40 4.89 -10.86 -16.50
N GLU A 41 5.44 -12.05 -16.27
CA GLU A 41 5.88 -12.50 -14.95
C GLU A 41 7.41 -12.38 -14.83
N MET A 42 7.89 -11.70 -13.78
CA MET A 42 9.33 -11.61 -13.53
C MET A 42 9.96 -12.98 -13.26
N GLY A 43 9.34 -13.81 -12.41
CA GLY A 43 9.70 -15.21 -12.10
C GLY A 43 11.07 -15.73 -12.57
N ARG A 44 11.05 -16.78 -13.39
CA ARG A 44 12.26 -17.47 -13.87
C ARG A 44 13.02 -16.67 -14.94
N ASN A 45 12.31 -15.94 -15.78
CA ASN A 45 12.90 -15.15 -16.87
C ASN A 45 13.80 -14.04 -16.30
N TYR A 46 13.39 -13.35 -15.24
CA TYR A 46 14.21 -12.37 -14.54
C TYR A 46 15.49 -12.96 -13.95
N LEU A 47 15.41 -14.14 -13.32
CA LEU A 47 16.59 -14.82 -12.76
C LEU A 47 17.59 -15.18 -13.86
N ASN A 48 17.11 -15.59 -15.04
CA ASN A 48 17.96 -15.83 -16.20
C ASN A 48 18.60 -14.52 -16.71
N LEU A 49 17.82 -13.44 -16.85
CA LEU A 49 18.35 -12.12 -17.21
C LEU A 49 19.42 -11.63 -16.20
N ARG A 50 19.22 -11.86 -14.91
CA ARG A 50 20.22 -11.55 -13.88
C ARG A 50 21.47 -12.43 -14.02
N SER A 51 21.33 -13.73 -14.30
CA SER A 51 22.48 -14.64 -14.47
C SER A 51 23.29 -14.34 -15.75
N TYR A 52 22.64 -13.79 -16.79
CA TYR A 52 23.31 -13.27 -17.98
C TYR A 52 24.01 -11.92 -17.76
N GLY A 53 23.85 -11.31 -16.58
CA GLY A 53 24.42 -10.01 -16.27
C GLY A 53 23.82 -8.87 -17.08
N VAL A 54 22.58 -9.03 -17.57
CA VAL A 54 21.87 -7.91 -18.24
C VAL A 54 21.15 -7.02 -17.24
N VAL A 55 20.75 -7.59 -16.09
CA VAL A 55 20.11 -6.88 -14.98
C VAL A 55 20.97 -7.00 -13.73
N GLU A 56 21.15 -5.89 -13.02
CA GLU A 56 21.82 -5.83 -11.73
C GLU A 56 20.81 -5.54 -10.62
N GLU A 57 20.97 -6.22 -9.49
CA GLU A 57 20.15 -6.03 -8.29
C GLU A 57 21.05 -5.49 -7.18
N GLN A 58 20.77 -4.26 -6.75
CA GLN A 58 21.48 -3.57 -5.69
C GLN A 58 20.65 -3.59 -4.42
N GLU A 59 21.19 -4.20 -3.36
CA GLU A 59 20.60 -4.17 -2.03
C GLU A 59 21.05 -2.90 -1.29
N THR A 60 20.11 -2.04 -0.95
CA THR A 60 20.36 -0.89 -0.08
C THR A 60 19.97 -1.26 1.33
N ALA A 61 20.98 -1.57 2.15
CA ALA A 61 20.75 -1.92 3.53
C ALA A 61 20.24 -0.69 4.32
N PRO A 62 19.27 -0.87 5.23
CA PRO A 62 18.81 0.22 6.06
C PRO A 62 19.90 0.56 7.08
N GLY A 63 20.11 1.85 7.33
CA GLY A 63 21.04 2.32 8.35
C GLY A 63 20.70 1.73 9.73
N PHE A 64 21.69 1.67 10.62
CA PHE A 64 21.56 1.03 11.95
C PHE A 64 20.30 1.44 12.73
N PHE A 65 19.96 2.74 12.75
CA PHE A 65 18.75 3.23 13.41
C PHE A 65 17.45 2.80 12.71
N ARG A 66 17.45 2.70 11.38
CA ARG A 66 16.30 2.20 10.62
C ARG A 66 16.09 0.69 10.86
N ARG A 67 17.16 -0.07 11.09
CA ARG A 67 17.06 -1.48 11.51
C ARG A 67 16.40 -1.66 12.88
N LEU A 68 16.66 -0.75 13.83
CA LEU A 68 16.05 -0.81 15.17
C LEU A 68 14.53 -0.59 15.15
N ILE A 69 14.03 0.17 14.17
CA ILE A 69 12.59 0.35 13.92
C ILE A 69 12.03 -0.65 12.89
N GLY A 70 12.79 -1.70 12.55
CA GLY A 70 12.34 -2.78 11.67
C GLY A 70 12.34 -2.47 10.17
N ALA A 71 13.00 -1.39 9.72
CA ALA A 71 13.12 -1.10 8.29
C ALA A 71 13.91 -2.20 7.57
N GLN A 72 13.41 -2.62 6.42
CA GLN A 72 13.98 -3.70 5.62
C GLN A 72 14.95 -3.16 4.55
N PRO A 73 15.93 -3.98 4.11
CA PRO A 73 16.72 -3.68 2.93
C PRO A 73 15.83 -3.51 1.71
N LYS A 74 16.10 -2.46 0.94
CA LYS A 74 15.40 -2.23 -0.33
C LYS A 74 16.21 -2.80 -1.47
N HIS A 75 15.58 -3.60 -2.33
CA HIS A 75 16.20 -4.13 -3.53
C HIS A 75 15.85 -3.25 -4.72
N TYR A 76 16.86 -2.64 -5.31
CA TYR A 76 16.73 -1.85 -6.52
C TYR A 76 17.23 -2.65 -7.71
N VAL A 77 16.49 -2.56 -8.80
CA VAL A 77 16.81 -3.21 -10.07
C VAL A 77 17.24 -2.12 -11.04
N ALA A 78 18.36 -2.35 -11.72
CA ALA A 78 18.86 -1.49 -12.79
C ALA A 78 19.31 -2.33 -13.99
N LEU A 79 19.22 -1.75 -15.18
CA LEU A 79 19.79 -2.36 -16.38
C LEU A 79 21.28 -2.05 -16.47
N THR A 80 22.08 -3.09 -16.61
CA THR A 80 23.50 -2.95 -16.94
C THR A 80 23.67 -2.36 -18.33
N GLN A 81 24.88 -1.91 -18.67
CA GLN A 81 25.18 -1.50 -20.05
C GLN A 81 24.90 -2.64 -21.04
N THR A 82 25.28 -3.88 -20.69
CA THR A 82 25.01 -5.08 -21.49
C THR A 82 23.51 -5.30 -21.73
N GLY A 83 22.67 -5.06 -20.72
CA GLY A 83 21.21 -5.18 -20.84
C GLY A 83 20.64 -4.12 -21.77
N ARG A 84 21.10 -2.87 -21.65
CA ARG A 84 20.68 -1.77 -22.53
C ARG A 84 21.09 -1.99 -23.98
N ASP A 85 22.30 -2.48 -24.21
CA ASP A 85 22.79 -2.77 -25.57
C ASP A 85 22.01 -3.90 -26.25
N ARG A 86 21.45 -4.82 -25.46
CA ARG A 86 20.63 -5.95 -25.94
C ARG A 86 19.15 -5.61 -26.11
N ALA A 87 18.61 -4.71 -25.30
CA ALA A 87 17.23 -4.25 -25.38
C ALA A 87 16.98 -3.26 -26.52
N LYS A 88 17.92 -3.16 -27.48
CA LYS A 88 17.75 -2.30 -28.63
C LYS A 88 16.43 -2.67 -29.32
N PRO A 89 15.55 -1.68 -29.58
CA PRO A 89 14.25 -1.96 -30.13
C PRO A 89 14.45 -2.77 -31.40
N SER A 90 13.98 -4.01 -31.39
CA SER A 90 13.70 -4.69 -32.64
C SER A 90 12.59 -3.87 -33.26
N GLU A 91 12.94 -2.99 -34.20
CA GLU A 91 12.11 -2.10 -34.99
C GLU A 91 11.18 -2.92 -35.92
N ASN A 92 10.39 -3.80 -35.30
CA ASN A 92 9.53 -4.77 -35.94
C ASN A 92 8.50 -5.24 -34.91
N VAL A 93 7.59 -4.34 -34.53
CA VAL A 93 6.27 -4.75 -34.04
C VAL A 93 5.24 -4.22 -35.03
N PRO A 94 4.48 -5.09 -35.72
CA PRO A 94 3.37 -4.65 -36.54
C PRO A 94 2.30 -4.03 -35.64
N THR A 95 1.93 -2.78 -35.93
CA THR A 95 0.77 -2.10 -35.39
C THR A 95 -0.47 -2.96 -35.63
N VAL A 96 -1.00 -3.58 -34.58
CA VAL A 96 -2.32 -4.18 -34.61
C VAL A 96 -3.31 -3.02 -34.42
N GLU A 97 -3.83 -2.51 -35.53
CA GLU A 97 -5.00 -1.62 -35.54
C GLU A 97 -6.20 -2.37 -34.95
N GLY A 98 -6.53 -2.06 -33.70
CA GLY A 98 -7.74 -2.52 -33.03
C GLY A 98 -8.96 -1.83 -33.65
N SER A 99 -9.72 -2.61 -34.43
CA SER A 99 -11.04 -2.25 -34.93
C SER A 99 -12.01 -1.99 -33.77
N ALA A 100 -12.50 -0.75 -33.69
CA ALA A 100 -13.55 -0.36 -32.76
C ALA A 100 -14.90 -0.97 -33.18
N ALA A 101 -15.35 -1.96 -32.43
CA ALA A 101 -16.73 -2.45 -32.49
C ALA A 101 -17.56 -1.75 -31.40
N ALA A 102 -18.65 -1.11 -31.84
CA ALA A 102 -19.59 -0.38 -30.99
C ALA A 102 -20.33 -1.29 -30.00
N PRO A 103 -20.69 -0.80 -28.80
CA PRO A 103 -21.55 -1.51 -27.86
C PRO A 103 -23.03 -1.20 -28.12
N ASP A 104 -23.86 -2.23 -28.12
CA ASP A 104 -25.33 -2.17 -28.02
C ASP A 104 -25.82 -3.45 -27.29
N PRO A 105 -27.03 -3.50 -26.72
CA PRO A 105 -27.38 -3.08 -25.35
C PRO A 105 -27.74 -4.28 -24.43
N GLU A 106 -27.97 -3.96 -23.16
CA GLU A 106 -28.31 -4.81 -22.01
C GLU A 106 -29.21 -6.04 -22.27
N PRO A 107 -29.00 -7.12 -21.48
CA PRO A 107 -30.14 -7.83 -20.94
C PRO A 107 -30.03 -8.21 -19.44
N ARG A 108 -31.06 -7.77 -18.71
CA ARG A 108 -31.89 -8.51 -17.75
C ARG A 108 -31.24 -9.14 -16.51
N LEU A 109 -31.57 -8.53 -15.37
CA LEU A 109 -31.61 -9.09 -14.03
C LEU A 109 -32.40 -10.41 -13.98
N THR A 110 -31.75 -11.49 -13.56
CA THR A 110 -32.40 -12.68 -13.00
C THR A 110 -31.93 -12.89 -11.56
N SER A 111 -32.89 -12.84 -10.65
CA SER A 111 -32.72 -13.13 -9.22
C SER A 111 -32.25 -14.57 -8.99
N PRO A 112 -31.25 -14.82 -8.13
CA PRO A 112 -30.98 -16.16 -7.64
C PRO A 112 -31.97 -16.52 -6.54
N ALA A 113 -32.60 -17.69 -6.71
CA ALA A 113 -33.50 -18.31 -5.76
C ALA A 113 -32.80 -18.71 -4.46
N GLN A 114 -33.56 -18.63 -3.36
CA GLN A 114 -33.22 -19.18 -2.05
C GLN A 114 -32.89 -20.67 -2.14
N SER A 115 -31.75 -21.06 -1.57
CA SER A 115 -31.42 -22.47 -1.29
C SER A 115 -31.25 -22.65 0.21
N THR A 116 -32.32 -23.15 0.85
CA THR A 116 -32.29 -23.76 2.17
C THR A 116 -31.81 -25.20 2.05
N LEU A 117 -30.69 -25.55 2.68
CA LEU A 117 -30.35 -26.94 2.96
C LEU A 117 -29.82 -27.07 4.40
N ASP A 118 -30.73 -27.46 5.28
CA ASP A 118 -30.43 -28.15 6.53
C ASP A 118 -29.67 -29.45 6.25
N GLY A 119 -28.55 -29.63 6.95
CA GLY A 119 -27.71 -30.83 6.88
C GLY A 119 -27.03 -31.10 8.21
N LYS A 120 -27.76 -31.78 9.09
CA LYS A 120 -27.33 -32.28 10.41
C LYS A 120 -26.57 -33.60 10.28
N ALA A 121 -25.74 -33.89 11.28
CA ALA A 121 -25.00 -35.15 11.58
C ALA A 121 -23.55 -35.18 11.04
N GLU A 122 -22.54 -35.73 11.71
CA GLU A 122 -22.50 -36.63 12.87
C GLU A 122 -21.10 -36.56 13.51
N ALA A 123 -21.05 -36.55 14.85
CA ALA A 123 -19.81 -36.58 15.61
C ALA A 123 -19.22 -38.00 15.63
N ALA A 124 -18.04 -38.19 15.05
CA ALA A 124 -17.26 -39.42 15.21
C ALA A 124 -16.02 -39.19 16.07
N LYS A 125 -16.13 -39.58 17.36
CA LYS A 125 -14.98 -39.82 18.25
C LYS A 125 -14.12 -40.95 17.69
N ARG A 126 -12.81 -40.71 17.52
CA ARG A 126 -11.81 -41.78 17.45
C ARG A 126 -10.65 -41.50 18.39
N THR A 127 -10.77 -42.08 19.57
CA THR A 127 -9.67 -42.38 20.50
C THR A 127 -8.81 -43.51 19.91
N LYS A 128 -7.50 -43.30 19.81
CA LYS A 128 -6.50 -44.38 19.79
C LYS A 128 -5.34 -44.05 20.72
N ALA A 129 -5.09 -44.99 21.63
CA ALA A 129 -4.03 -45.00 22.63
C ALA A 129 -2.65 -45.27 22.00
N PRO A 130 -1.54 -44.96 22.71
CA PRO A 130 -0.20 -44.97 22.15
C PRO A 130 0.45 -46.35 22.23
N ALA A 131 1.06 -46.79 21.12
CA ALA A 131 1.97 -47.93 21.10
C ALA A 131 3.42 -47.43 21.05
N LYS A 132 4.18 -47.70 22.11
CA LYS A 132 5.65 -47.59 22.15
C LYS A 132 6.26 -48.76 21.35
N ALA A 133 7.06 -48.46 20.33
CA ALA A 133 8.07 -49.39 19.82
C ALA A 133 9.14 -48.68 18.97
N GLY A 134 10.40 -48.83 19.37
CA GLY A 134 11.54 -48.91 18.45
C GLY A 134 12.23 -47.60 18.04
N ASN A 135 13.25 -47.21 18.80
CA ASN A 135 14.26 -46.23 18.38
C ASN A 135 15.13 -46.87 17.29
N ARG A 136 14.74 -46.71 16.02
CA ARG A 136 15.61 -46.94 14.86
C ARG A 136 16.02 -45.57 14.32
N GLN A 137 17.31 -45.25 14.43
CA GLN A 137 17.90 -44.07 13.79
C GLN A 137 17.65 -44.15 12.28
N ARG A 138 16.71 -43.34 11.80
CA ARG A 138 16.49 -43.14 10.37
C ARG A 138 17.66 -42.31 9.82
N PRO A 139 18.23 -42.67 8.65
CA PRO A 139 19.15 -41.79 7.95
C PRO A 139 18.46 -40.46 7.61
N PRO A 140 19.20 -39.34 7.53
CA PRO A 140 18.63 -38.02 7.27
C PRO A 140 17.79 -38.08 5.99
N ALA A 141 16.51 -37.71 6.12
CA ALA A 141 15.61 -37.62 4.99
C ALA A 141 16.19 -36.59 4.00
N ARG A 142 16.35 -37.01 2.75
CA ARG A 142 16.69 -36.07 1.67
C ARG A 142 15.55 -35.04 1.55
N PRO A 143 15.85 -33.74 1.47
CA PRO A 143 14.84 -32.70 1.39
C PRO A 143 13.93 -32.95 0.18
N ARG A 144 12.61 -32.85 0.40
CA ARG A 144 11.62 -33.01 -0.66
C ARG A 144 11.47 -31.68 -1.40
N LEU A 145 11.13 -31.73 -2.68
CA LEU A 145 11.02 -30.54 -3.54
C LEU A 145 9.97 -29.52 -3.03
N ASP A 146 9.05 -29.98 -2.18
CA ASP A 146 7.99 -29.17 -1.57
C ASP A 146 8.48 -28.36 -0.35
N ASP A 147 9.67 -28.68 0.19
CA ASP A 147 10.29 -27.93 1.29
C ASP A 147 10.97 -26.62 0.79
N PHE A 148 11.03 -26.39 -0.52
CA PHE A 148 11.76 -25.27 -1.12
C PHE A 148 10.99 -23.94 -1.11
N THR A 149 9.67 -23.96 -0.92
CA THR A 149 8.87 -22.72 -0.82
C THR A 149 8.92 -22.09 0.57
N GLU A 150 9.23 -22.86 1.62
CA GLU A 150 9.42 -22.32 2.98
C GLU A 150 10.88 -21.95 3.28
N THR A 151 11.87 -22.64 2.67
CA THR A 151 13.28 -22.51 3.08
C THR A 151 14.11 -21.50 2.27
N LEU A 152 13.62 -20.98 1.13
CA LEU A 152 14.45 -20.20 0.18
C LEU A 152 13.90 -18.83 -0.26
N GLY A 153 13.09 -18.18 0.56
CA GLY A 153 12.80 -16.75 0.39
C GLY A 153 11.35 -16.39 0.07
N GLY A 154 10.40 -16.99 0.78
CA GLY A 154 9.19 -16.22 1.09
C GLY A 154 9.63 -14.94 1.79
N ALA A 155 9.14 -13.77 1.35
CA ALA A 155 9.26 -12.55 2.13
C ALA A 155 8.92 -12.94 3.58
N PRO A 156 9.81 -12.68 4.57
CA PRO A 156 9.55 -13.10 5.94
C PRO A 156 8.12 -12.69 6.23
N ARG A 157 7.25 -13.66 6.54
CA ARG A 157 5.86 -13.36 6.89
C ARG A 157 6.01 -12.32 7.97
N GLN A 158 5.66 -11.10 7.60
CA GLN A 158 5.80 -9.98 8.49
C GLN A 158 4.75 -10.30 9.55
N GLU A 159 5.19 -10.93 10.63
CA GLU A 159 4.39 -11.02 11.84
C GLU A 159 4.18 -9.56 12.20
N VAL A 160 3.02 -9.05 11.78
CA VAL A 160 2.50 -7.77 12.19
C VAL A 160 2.54 -7.88 13.70
N ALA A 161 3.41 -7.07 14.33
CA ALA A 161 3.45 -7.02 15.78
C ALA A 161 2.01 -6.85 16.24
N PRO A 162 1.51 -7.71 17.13
CA PRO A 162 0.10 -7.68 17.49
C PRO A 162 -0.25 -6.27 17.94
N LEU A 163 -1.32 -5.72 17.36
CA LEU A 163 -1.86 -4.42 17.72
C LEU A 163 -2.04 -4.39 19.23
N ARG A 164 -1.55 -3.34 19.88
CA ARG A 164 -1.55 -3.28 21.35
C ARG A 164 -2.96 -3.19 21.92
N ASP A 165 -3.85 -2.54 21.18
CA ASP A 165 -5.23 -2.29 21.58
C ASP A 165 -6.17 -2.30 20.36
N PRO A 166 -6.62 -3.49 19.91
CA PRO A 166 -7.47 -3.60 18.73
C PRO A 166 -8.86 -2.99 18.92
N ILE A 167 -9.39 -3.00 20.15
CA ILE A 167 -10.73 -2.45 20.46
C ILE A 167 -10.70 -0.93 20.32
N ARG A 168 -9.65 -0.27 20.82
CA ARG A 168 -9.50 1.17 20.69
C ARG A 168 -9.29 1.61 19.24
N LEU A 169 -8.61 0.81 18.43
CA LEU A 169 -8.48 1.03 16.98
C LEU A 169 -9.79 0.86 16.23
N GLU A 170 -10.59 -0.14 16.59
CA GLU A 170 -11.92 -0.35 16.01
C GLU A 170 -12.82 0.85 16.31
N GLY A 171 -12.84 1.33 17.57
CA GLY A 171 -13.59 2.53 17.94
C GLY A 171 -13.13 3.80 17.22
N LEU A 172 -11.81 3.97 17.02
CA LEU A 172 -11.25 5.07 16.23
C LEU A 172 -11.67 4.97 14.76
N ALA A 173 -11.61 3.78 14.17
CA ALA A 173 -12.01 3.54 12.79
C ALA A 173 -13.52 3.77 12.59
N GLU A 174 -14.36 3.33 13.54
CA GLU A 174 -15.79 3.60 13.54
C GLU A 174 -16.07 5.10 13.60
N MET A 175 -15.41 5.83 14.51
CA MET A 175 -15.56 7.27 14.64
C MET A 175 -15.16 8.03 13.36
N LEU A 176 -14.05 7.65 12.72
CA LEU A 176 -13.65 8.23 11.43
C LEU A 176 -14.64 7.87 10.30
N GLY A 177 -15.15 6.63 10.32
CA GLY A 177 -16.14 6.14 9.37
C GLY A 177 -17.48 6.88 9.40
N LEU A 178 -17.85 7.50 10.54
CA LEU A 178 -19.02 8.39 10.61
C LEU A 178 -18.91 9.62 9.70
N THR A 179 -17.68 9.96 9.31
CA THR A 179 -17.35 11.06 8.39
C THR A 179 -16.81 10.55 7.05
N ASP A 180 -17.06 9.28 6.72
CA ASP A 180 -16.58 8.58 5.52
C ASP A 180 -15.04 8.51 5.38
N PHE A 181 -14.28 8.83 6.43
CA PHE A 181 -12.85 8.60 6.48
C PHE A 181 -12.53 7.14 6.76
N GLN A 182 -11.66 6.55 5.95
CA GLN A 182 -11.24 5.16 6.13
C GLN A 182 -9.83 5.11 6.71
N LEU A 183 -9.68 4.57 7.93
CA LEU A 183 -8.38 4.46 8.60
C LEU A 183 -7.45 3.49 7.86
N THR A 184 -6.27 3.96 7.45
CA THR A 184 -5.25 3.13 6.78
C THR A 184 -4.32 2.46 7.80
N PRO A 185 -3.47 1.48 7.38
CA PRO A 185 -2.43 0.94 8.25
C PRO A 185 -1.45 2.01 8.78
N ALA A 186 -1.17 3.06 8.00
CA ALA A 186 -0.35 4.18 8.45
C ALA A 186 -1.03 4.96 9.58
N GLY A 187 -2.35 5.14 9.50
CA GLY A 187 -3.14 5.76 10.55
C GLY A 187 -3.20 4.93 11.83
N GLN A 188 -3.27 3.61 11.72
CA GLN A 188 -3.21 2.71 12.88
C GLN A 188 -1.88 2.87 13.62
N MET A 189 -0.75 2.89 12.91
CA MET A 189 0.56 3.12 13.51
C MET A 189 0.68 4.51 14.16
N LEU A 190 0.14 5.55 13.50
CA LEU A 190 0.11 6.90 14.04
C LEU A 190 -0.71 6.94 15.34
N ALA A 191 -1.89 6.33 15.34
CA ALA A 191 -2.77 6.26 16.50
C ALA A 191 -2.09 5.56 17.69
N GLU A 192 -1.53 4.38 17.47
CA GLU A 192 -0.82 3.63 18.52
C GLU A 192 0.33 4.44 19.12
N ARG A 193 1.11 5.13 18.27
CA ARG A 193 2.20 5.99 18.74
C ARG A 193 1.67 7.14 19.59
N ARG A 194 0.64 7.85 19.14
CA ARG A 194 0.08 8.99 19.87
C ARG A 194 -0.56 8.57 21.19
N TRP A 195 -1.24 7.43 21.24
CA TRP A 195 -1.72 6.87 22.50
C TRP A 195 -0.58 6.48 23.44
N ALA A 196 0.52 5.93 22.92
CA ALA A 196 1.72 5.68 23.72
C ALA A 196 2.36 6.98 24.26
N GLU A 197 2.18 8.10 23.56
CA GLU A 197 2.56 9.45 24.01
C GLU A 197 1.52 10.08 24.98
N GLY A 198 0.47 9.34 25.35
CA GLY A 198 -0.56 9.79 26.28
C GLY A 198 -1.65 10.67 25.67
N ARG A 199 -1.76 10.71 24.33
CA ARG A 199 -2.83 11.44 23.65
C ARG A 199 -4.19 10.77 23.87
N ARG A 200 -5.23 11.61 23.93
CA ARG A 200 -6.64 11.20 24.00
C ARG A 200 -7.17 10.80 22.62
N ASP A 201 -8.25 10.03 22.58
CA ASP A 201 -8.81 9.51 21.32
C ASP A 201 -9.28 10.62 20.39
N SER A 202 -9.92 11.64 20.95
CA SER A 202 -10.34 12.85 20.25
C SER A 202 -9.17 13.60 19.62
N GLU A 203 -8.04 13.71 20.31
CA GLU A 203 -6.82 14.37 19.81
C GLU A 203 -6.17 13.58 18.68
N VAL A 204 -6.16 12.24 18.80
CA VAL A 204 -5.64 11.34 17.76
C VAL A 204 -6.51 11.39 16.50
N ALA A 205 -7.82 11.39 16.65
CA ALA A 205 -8.74 11.49 15.51
C ALA A 205 -8.58 12.81 14.75
N LEU A 206 -8.51 13.94 15.47
CA LEU A 206 -8.26 15.25 14.86
C LEU A 206 -6.92 15.30 14.13
N GLU A 207 -5.87 14.70 14.70
CA GLU A 207 -4.57 14.63 14.05
C GLU A 207 -4.60 13.80 12.77
N ILE A 208 -5.32 12.67 12.78
CA ILE A 208 -5.51 11.84 11.58
C ILE A 208 -6.25 12.61 10.49
N LEU A 209 -7.34 13.32 10.82
CA LEU A 209 -8.08 14.15 9.87
C LEU A 209 -7.20 15.26 9.28
N LEU A 210 -6.45 15.97 10.12
CA LEU A 210 -5.53 17.02 9.72
C LEU A 210 -4.48 16.51 8.73
N VAL A 211 -3.84 15.38 9.05
CA VAL A 211 -2.77 14.82 8.23
C VAL A 211 -3.33 14.19 6.95
N ALA A 212 -4.49 13.56 6.98
CA ALA A 212 -5.17 13.06 5.78
C ALA A 212 -5.45 14.21 4.78
N VAL A 213 -5.94 15.34 5.27
CA VAL A 213 -6.19 16.53 4.44
C VAL A 213 -4.89 17.14 3.93
N ALA A 214 -3.81 17.14 4.73
CA ALA A 214 -2.49 17.54 4.24
C ALA A 214 -2.04 16.70 3.03
N HIS A 215 -2.23 15.38 3.07
CA HIS A 215 -1.96 14.50 1.92
C HIS A 215 -2.89 14.80 0.74
N ALA A 216 -4.17 15.08 0.97
CA ALA A 216 -5.11 15.43 -0.09
C ALA A 216 -4.74 16.75 -0.80
N VAL A 217 -4.34 17.78 -0.04
CA VAL A 217 -3.82 19.05 -0.57
C VAL A 217 -2.53 18.80 -1.36
N ARG A 218 -1.66 17.92 -0.88
CA ARG A 218 -0.44 17.55 -1.62
C ARG A 218 -0.77 16.94 -2.97
N LEU A 219 -1.76 16.04 -3.05
CA LEU A 219 -2.20 15.40 -4.30
C LEU A 219 -2.78 16.44 -5.29
N ASP A 220 -3.56 17.40 -4.78
CA ASP A 220 -4.07 18.54 -5.55
C ASP A 220 -2.92 19.39 -6.12
N ASP A 221 -1.97 19.78 -5.27
CA ASP A 221 -0.82 20.62 -5.65
C ASP A 221 0.10 19.95 -6.69
N VAL A 222 0.18 18.61 -6.72
CA VAL A 222 0.97 17.87 -7.73
C VAL A 222 0.14 17.45 -8.96
N GLY A 223 -1.15 17.81 -9.01
CA GLY A 223 -2.05 17.51 -10.12
C GLY A 223 -2.43 16.04 -10.25
N MET A 224 -2.34 15.27 -9.16
CA MET A 224 -2.74 13.86 -9.11
C MET A 224 -4.21 13.67 -8.71
N ALA A 225 -4.82 14.70 -8.13
CA ALA A 225 -6.24 14.78 -7.83
C ALA A 225 -6.68 16.25 -7.94
N ARG A 226 -7.99 16.51 -7.87
CA ARG A 226 -8.53 17.88 -7.76
C ARG A 226 -9.33 18.00 -6.49
N LEU A 227 -8.83 18.74 -5.51
CA LEU A 227 -9.48 18.90 -4.22
C LEU A 227 -10.50 20.04 -4.26
N ASP A 228 -11.75 19.77 -3.90
CA ASP A 228 -12.75 20.80 -3.63
C ASP A 228 -12.47 21.43 -2.25
N ARG A 229 -11.63 22.45 -2.24
CA ARG A 229 -11.19 23.13 -1.02
C ARG A 229 -12.34 23.77 -0.24
N ASP A 230 -13.46 24.10 -0.88
CA ASP A 230 -14.60 24.71 -0.20
C ASP A 230 -15.43 23.67 0.54
N VAL A 231 -15.62 22.48 -0.04
CA VAL A 231 -16.19 21.31 0.67
C VAL A 231 -15.35 20.96 1.90
N VAL A 232 -14.03 20.90 1.78
CA VAL A 232 -13.14 20.58 2.92
C VAL A 232 -13.23 21.64 4.02
N LYS A 233 -13.35 22.93 3.69
CA LYS A 233 -13.55 23.99 4.70
C LYS A 233 -14.87 23.84 5.44
N LEU A 234 -15.95 23.54 4.72
CA LEU A 234 -17.27 23.30 5.32
C LEU A 234 -17.23 22.08 6.25
N PHE A 235 -16.56 21.00 5.82
CA PHE A 235 -16.34 19.84 6.66
C PHE A 235 -15.66 20.20 7.98
N PHE A 236 -14.55 20.95 7.96
CA PHE A 236 -13.86 21.33 9.21
C PHE A 236 -14.66 22.28 10.11
N ALA A 237 -15.58 23.08 9.56
CA ALA A 237 -16.50 23.87 10.35
C ALA A 237 -17.50 22.98 11.13
N GLU A 238 -17.98 21.89 10.52
CA GLU A 238 -18.82 20.91 11.22
C GLU A 238 -18.01 20.08 12.22
N VAL A 239 -16.77 19.67 11.88
CA VAL A 239 -15.86 19.02 12.83
C VAL A 239 -15.64 19.88 14.08
N GLU A 240 -15.41 21.19 13.92
CA GLU A 240 -15.25 22.11 15.06
C GLU A 240 -16.48 22.09 15.97
N LYS A 241 -17.68 22.15 15.37
CA LYS A 241 -18.94 22.14 16.08
C LYS A 241 -19.20 20.81 16.80
N ASP A 242 -18.96 19.68 16.14
CA ASP A 242 -19.17 18.36 16.73
C ASP A 242 -18.19 18.09 17.88
N PHE A 243 -16.92 18.46 17.71
CA PHE A 243 -15.90 18.28 18.74
C PHE A 243 -16.01 19.31 19.88
N ALA A 244 -16.75 20.41 19.73
CA ALA A 244 -17.02 21.35 20.83
C ALA A 244 -17.78 20.68 22.00
N HIS A 245 -18.58 19.65 21.73
CA HIS A 245 -19.21 18.85 22.77
C HIS A 245 -18.18 18.06 23.60
N LEU A 246 -17.13 17.53 22.96
CA LEU A 246 -16.02 16.85 23.65
C LEU A 246 -15.18 17.81 24.48
N VAL A 247 -15.02 19.07 24.02
CA VAL A 247 -14.40 20.13 24.82
C VAL A 247 -15.21 20.42 26.08
N SER A 248 -16.53 20.52 25.95
CA SER A 248 -17.44 20.75 27.08
C SER A 248 -17.44 19.59 28.09
N ALA A 249 -17.22 18.36 27.61
CA ALA A 249 -17.07 17.16 28.44
C ALA A 249 -15.67 17.02 29.08
N GLY A 250 -14.70 17.86 28.71
CA GLY A 250 -13.31 17.76 29.17
C GLY A 250 -12.50 16.66 28.47
N GLU A 251 -13.05 16.00 27.45
CA GLU A 251 -12.41 14.94 26.67
C GLU A 251 -11.48 15.49 25.58
N LEU A 252 -11.55 16.79 25.29
CA LEU A 252 -10.68 17.48 24.35
C LEU A 252 -10.29 18.86 24.88
N SER A 253 -9.06 19.30 24.62
CA SER A 253 -8.67 20.67 24.90
C SER A 253 -9.24 21.61 23.84
N GLY A 254 -9.95 22.65 24.24
CA GLY A 254 -10.44 23.68 23.32
C GLY A 254 -9.32 24.38 22.54
N THR A 255 -8.13 24.56 23.15
CA THR A 255 -6.98 25.12 22.44
C THR A 255 -6.44 24.18 21.37
N TYR A 256 -6.46 22.87 21.63
CA TYR A 256 -6.01 21.87 20.66
C TYR A 256 -6.99 21.76 19.49
N LEU A 257 -8.30 21.80 19.76
CA LEU A 257 -9.32 21.84 18.72
C LEU A 257 -9.13 23.06 17.81
N ALA A 258 -9.11 24.26 18.38
CA ALA A 258 -8.95 25.50 17.62
C ALA A 258 -7.64 25.54 16.83
N GLN A 259 -6.54 25.04 17.40
CA GLN A 259 -5.26 24.95 16.71
C GLN A 259 -5.31 23.95 15.54
N SER A 260 -5.93 22.78 15.73
CA SER A 260 -5.99 21.73 14.70
C SER A 260 -6.89 22.14 13.54
N VAL A 261 -8.08 22.67 13.83
CA VAL A 261 -9.00 23.19 12.82
C VAL A 261 -8.39 24.39 12.10
N GLY A 262 -7.83 25.36 12.84
CA GLY A 262 -7.14 26.50 12.24
C GLY A 262 -5.98 26.09 11.35
N SER A 263 -5.25 25.04 11.72
CA SER A 263 -4.19 24.45 10.91
C SER A 263 -4.69 23.84 9.62
N ALA A 264 -5.79 23.07 9.68
CA ALA A 264 -6.41 22.48 8.50
C ALA A 264 -6.90 23.56 7.53
N LEU A 265 -7.61 24.58 8.03
CA LEU A 265 -8.11 25.69 7.23
C LEU A 265 -7.00 26.53 6.63
N ALA A 266 -5.91 26.76 7.37
CA ALA A 266 -4.74 27.47 6.86
C ALA A 266 -4.09 26.74 5.67
N MET A 267 -3.96 25.41 5.72
CA MET A 267 -3.39 24.61 4.61
C MET A 267 -4.23 24.67 3.33
N LEU A 268 -5.53 24.92 3.44
CA LEU A 268 -6.42 25.05 2.28
C LEU A 268 -6.27 26.42 1.59
N GLY A 269 -5.57 27.37 2.20
CA GLY A 269 -5.28 28.68 1.64
C GLY A 269 -4.31 28.64 0.45
N PRO A 270 -4.32 29.67 -0.42
CA PRO A 270 -3.40 29.77 -1.56
C PRO A 270 -2.04 30.40 -1.22
N ASP A 271 -1.78 30.74 0.04
CA ASP A 271 -0.65 31.57 0.44
C ASP A 271 0.59 30.76 0.85
N LYS A 272 1.76 31.42 0.88
CA LYS A 272 3.03 30.77 1.25
C LYS A 272 3.03 30.19 2.66
N ALA A 273 2.22 30.74 3.57
CA ALA A 273 2.10 30.21 4.92
C ALA A 273 1.40 28.84 4.92
N ALA A 274 0.35 28.67 4.10
CA ALA A 274 -0.29 27.36 3.87
C ALA A 274 0.75 26.32 3.43
N GLN A 275 1.60 26.70 2.46
CA GLN A 275 2.64 25.82 1.92
C GLN A 275 3.70 25.44 2.95
N ALA A 276 4.14 26.39 3.79
CA ALA A 276 5.11 26.11 4.86
C ALA A 276 4.54 25.14 5.91
N GLN A 277 3.26 25.30 6.26
CA GLN A 277 2.58 24.42 7.20
C GLN A 277 2.39 23.01 6.65
N LEU A 278 1.97 22.92 5.39
CA LEU A 278 1.87 21.66 4.66
C LEU A 278 3.22 20.93 4.62
N SER A 279 4.29 21.63 4.25
CA SER A 279 5.65 21.08 4.24
C SER A 279 6.07 20.57 5.61
N ALA A 280 5.80 21.30 6.70
CA ALA A 280 6.17 20.88 8.05
C ALA A 280 5.51 19.55 8.47
N ILE A 281 4.26 19.31 8.05
CA ILE A 281 3.57 18.03 8.31
C ILE A 281 4.17 16.92 7.44
N LEU A 282 4.36 17.18 6.14
CA LEU A 282 4.79 16.14 5.19
C LEU A 282 6.28 15.82 5.26
N GLU A 283 7.10 16.68 5.85
CA GLU A 283 8.52 16.41 6.13
C GLU A 283 8.72 15.54 7.39
N ASP A 284 7.69 15.42 8.25
CA ASP A 284 7.74 14.47 9.36
C ASP A 284 7.79 13.03 8.79
N PRO A 285 8.82 12.22 9.13
CA PRO A 285 8.98 10.88 8.55
C PRO A 285 7.83 9.92 8.84
N LEU A 286 7.04 10.14 9.88
CA LEU A 286 5.85 9.35 10.16
C LEU A 286 4.62 9.89 9.45
N LEU A 287 4.39 11.21 9.53
CA LEU A 287 3.17 11.81 8.99
C LEU A 287 3.21 11.90 7.47
N GLY A 288 4.38 12.14 6.88
CA GLY A 288 4.55 12.31 5.44
C GLY A 288 4.73 11.01 4.64
N ALA A 289 4.98 9.87 5.30
CA ALA A 289 5.30 8.63 4.59
C ALA A 289 4.08 8.04 3.83
N ALA A 290 2.89 8.14 4.41
CA ALA A 290 1.65 7.65 3.83
C ALA A 290 0.44 8.36 4.48
N PRO A 291 -0.69 8.49 3.77
CA PRO A 291 -1.90 9.07 4.33
C PRO A 291 -2.44 8.19 5.47
N PRO A 292 -2.73 8.75 6.67
CA PRO A 292 -3.24 7.97 7.79
C PRO A 292 -4.71 7.57 7.63
N ALA A 293 -5.47 8.30 6.81
CA ALA A 293 -6.82 7.94 6.41
C ALA A 293 -7.04 8.30 4.94
N THR A 294 -7.92 7.58 4.27
CA THR A 294 -8.46 7.97 2.96
C THR A 294 -9.56 9.01 3.19
N CYS A 295 -9.47 10.15 2.50
CA CYS A 295 -10.50 11.18 2.54
C CYS A 295 -11.79 10.72 1.82
N PRO A 296 -12.95 11.27 2.17
CA PRO A 296 -14.20 11.02 1.46
C PRO A 296 -14.10 11.39 -0.03
N ASP A 297 -14.79 10.64 -0.90
CA ASP A 297 -14.78 10.89 -2.34
C ASP A 297 -15.33 12.29 -2.69
N GLU A 298 -16.27 12.80 -1.90
CA GLU A 298 -16.85 14.13 -2.04
C GLU A 298 -15.85 15.28 -1.87
N PHE A 299 -14.66 15.03 -1.31
CA PHE A 299 -13.60 16.03 -1.25
C PHE A 299 -12.96 16.26 -2.62
N PHE A 300 -13.15 15.35 -3.57
CA PHE A 300 -12.49 15.41 -4.87
C PHE A 300 -13.48 15.70 -5.99
N LEU A 301 -13.11 16.60 -6.90
CA LEU A 301 -13.88 16.89 -8.10
C LEU A 301 -13.69 15.76 -9.12
N PRO A 302 -14.75 15.31 -9.83
CA PRO A 302 -14.62 14.28 -10.85
C PRO A 302 -13.73 14.74 -12.01
N GLU A 303 -12.88 13.84 -12.51
CA GLU A 303 -11.91 14.13 -13.58
C GLU A 303 -12.57 14.56 -14.90
N ASP A 304 -13.82 14.14 -15.15
CA ASP A 304 -14.52 14.32 -16.42
C ASP A 304 -15.13 15.72 -16.66
N LEU A 305 -14.95 16.68 -15.73
CA LEU A 305 -15.52 18.04 -15.84
C LEU A 305 -14.57 19.07 -16.46
N SER A 306 -13.47 18.67 -17.11
CA SER A 306 -12.51 19.57 -17.76
C SER A 306 -12.61 19.63 -19.27
#